data_AF-A0A161Y6A0-F1
#
_entry.id   AF-A0A161Y6A0-F1
#
_cell.length_a   1.000
_cell.length_b   1.000
_cell.length_c   1.000
_cell.angle_alpha   90.00
_cell.angle_beta   90.00
_cell.angle_gamma   90.00
#
_symmetry.space_group_name_H-M   'P 1'
#
loop_
_entity.id
_entity.type
_entity.pdbx_description
1 polymer ?
#
loop_
_entity_poly.entity_id
_entity_poly.type
_entity_poly.pdbx_seq_one_letter_code
_entity_poly.pdbx_strand_id
1 'polypeptide(L)'
;MQPSNTLANKLAVKILTIISLSLLSACNFTPNKLGVTEKYYDFDHKVHYEQIKYNDDHYYLQIKSDSYEHFLQQSVFLLRHSQKLCGGVKPQILLHGGVQKFDRLPTYPRPYQPDLRVEVKCVKEEK
;
A
#
# COMPACT_ATOMS: atom_id res chain seq x y z
N MET A 1 28.14 -25.60 53.88
CA MET A 1 27.03 -25.90 52.95
C MET A 1 26.70 -24.59 52.21
N GLN A 2 27.11 -24.51 50.93
CA GLN A 2 26.83 -23.55 49.84
C GLN A 2 26.55 -22.05 50.09
N PRO A 3 27.30 -21.18 49.37
CA PRO A 3 26.73 -20.03 48.68
C PRO A 3 27.27 -19.93 47.23
N SER A 4 26.60 -20.53 46.24
CA SER A 4 27.04 -20.46 44.83
C SER A 4 25.95 -20.03 43.82
N ASN A 5 24.70 -19.83 44.25
CA ASN A 5 23.56 -19.78 43.33
C ASN A 5 23.08 -18.38 42.89
N THR A 6 23.56 -17.30 43.51
CA THR A 6 23.03 -15.94 43.24
C THR A 6 23.70 -15.25 42.04
N LEU A 7 24.98 -15.51 41.78
CA LEU A 7 25.69 -14.93 40.64
C LEU A 7 25.28 -15.59 39.31
N ALA A 8 25.12 -16.92 39.33
CA ALA A 8 24.66 -17.69 38.18
C ALA A 8 23.25 -17.28 37.73
N ASN A 9 22.33 -17.05 38.68
CA ASN A 9 20.98 -16.58 38.38
C ASN A 9 20.95 -15.17 37.79
N LYS A 10 21.80 -14.24 38.28
CA LYS A 10 21.90 -12.89 37.70
C LYS A 10 22.47 -12.93 36.28
N LEU A 11 23.42 -13.82 36.01
CA LEU A 11 23.99 -14.01 34.68
C LEU A 11 22.97 -14.63 33.71
N ALA A 12 22.21 -15.62 34.16
CA ALA A 12 21.14 -16.25 33.40
C ALA A 12 20.03 -15.25 33.00
N VAL A 13 19.62 -14.37 33.92
CA VAL A 13 18.62 -13.32 33.64
C VAL A 13 19.13 -12.31 32.61
N LYS A 14 20.41 -11.93 32.67
CA LYS A 14 21.04 -11.05 31.66
C LYS A 14 21.11 -11.71 30.27
N ILE A 15 21.42 -13.00 30.22
CA ILE A 15 21.44 -13.76 28.96
C ILE A 15 20.02 -13.86 28.38
N LEU A 16 19.02 -14.15 29.21
CA LEU A 16 17.61 -14.26 28.78
C LEU A 16 17.07 -12.92 28.24
N THR A 17 17.46 -11.79 28.84
CA THR A 17 17.05 -10.46 28.37
C THR A 17 17.71 -10.09 27.03
N ILE A 18 18.98 -10.45 26.81
CA ILE A 18 19.65 -10.22 25.51
C ILE A 18 19.03 -11.08 24.40
N ILE A 19 18.70 -12.34 24.68
CA ILE A 19 18.04 -13.24 23.72
C ILE A 19 16.63 -12.76 23.38
N SER A 20 15.89 -12.25 24.37
CA SER A 20 14.58 -11.63 24.15
C SER A 20 14.66 -10.44 23.19
N LEU A 21 15.67 -9.58 23.36
CA LEU A 21 15.84 -8.38 22.54
C LEU A 21 16.23 -8.68 21.09
N SER A 22 17.00 -9.75 20.84
CA SER A 22 17.38 -10.15 19.48
C SER A 22 16.20 -10.74 18.69
N LEU A 23 15.26 -11.41 19.34
CA LEU A 23 14.06 -11.97 18.69
C LEU A 23 13.10 -10.90 18.12
N LEU A 24 13.12 -9.68 18.65
CA LEU A 24 12.30 -8.56 18.17
C LEU A 24 12.81 -7.95 16.85
N SER A 25 14.03 -8.29 16.42
CA SER A 25 14.61 -7.75 15.17
C SER A 25 14.16 -8.47 13.88
N ALA A 26 13.33 -9.50 13.99
CA ALA A 26 12.94 -10.35 12.86
C ALA A 26 11.74 -9.84 12.03
N CYS A 27 11.20 -8.65 12.33
CA CYS A 27 10.22 -7.99 11.47
C CYS A 27 10.90 -7.46 10.19
N ASN A 28 11.21 -8.36 9.25
CA ASN A 28 11.69 -7.99 7.94
C ASN A 28 10.50 -7.60 7.05
N PHE A 29 10.55 -6.38 6.52
CA PHE A 29 9.72 -5.96 5.40
C PHE A 29 10.14 -6.75 4.16
N THR A 30 9.30 -7.67 3.69
CA THR A 30 9.53 -8.33 2.40
C THR A 30 9.23 -7.32 1.30
N PRO A 31 10.22 -6.89 0.50
CA PRO A 31 9.96 -5.97 -0.59
C PRO A 31 9.05 -6.63 -1.63
N ASN A 32 8.14 -5.84 -2.17
CA ASN A 32 7.19 -6.29 -3.18
C ASN A 32 7.92 -6.83 -4.42
N LYS A 33 7.39 -7.91 -4.99
CA LYS A 33 7.97 -8.51 -6.20
C LYS A 33 7.65 -7.63 -7.40
N LEU A 34 8.69 -7.26 -8.16
CA LEU A 34 8.51 -6.47 -9.37
C LEU A 34 7.71 -7.24 -10.42
N GLY A 35 6.79 -6.55 -11.10
CA GLY A 35 5.95 -7.11 -12.16
C GLY A 35 4.85 -8.06 -11.69
N VAL A 36 4.65 -8.22 -10.38
CA VAL A 36 3.61 -9.10 -9.81
C VAL A 36 2.43 -8.26 -9.34
N THR A 37 1.22 -8.74 -9.63
CA THR A 37 -0.01 -8.14 -9.11
C THR A 37 -0.16 -8.43 -7.63
N GLU A 38 -0.33 -7.37 -6.86
CA GLU A 38 -0.60 -7.41 -5.42
C GLU A 38 -1.94 -6.76 -5.12
N LYS A 39 -2.67 -7.33 -4.16
CA LYS A 39 -4.00 -6.85 -3.74
C LYS A 39 -3.87 -6.06 -2.45
N TYR A 40 -4.48 -4.89 -2.44
CA TYR A 40 -4.42 -3.94 -1.34
C TYR A 40 -5.80 -3.42 -0.97
N TYR A 41 -5.86 -2.87 0.23
CA TYR A 41 -7.05 -2.22 0.76
C TYR A 41 -6.65 -0.97 1.54
N ASP A 42 -7.24 0.17 1.17
CA ASP A 42 -7.19 1.39 1.97
C ASP A 42 -8.31 1.33 3.01
N PHE A 43 -7.94 1.16 4.28
CA PHE A 43 -8.91 1.03 5.37
C PHE A 43 -9.65 2.33 5.66
N ASP A 44 -9.00 3.48 5.49
CA ASP A 44 -9.58 4.78 5.85
C ASP A 44 -10.68 5.18 4.87
N HIS A 45 -10.45 4.92 3.58
CA HIS A 45 -11.37 5.27 2.49
C HIS A 45 -12.13 4.06 1.93
N LYS A 46 -11.92 2.87 2.50
CA LYS A 46 -12.54 1.60 2.10
C LYS A 46 -12.36 1.25 0.62
N VAL A 47 -11.17 1.54 0.06
CA VAL A 47 -10.87 1.32 -1.37
C VAL A 47 -10.09 0.03 -1.57
N HIS A 48 -10.66 -0.90 -2.35
CA HIS A 48 -9.95 -2.07 -2.85
C HIS A 48 -9.21 -1.74 -4.14
N TYR A 49 -7.94 -2.15 -4.23
CA TYR A 49 -7.16 -1.96 -5.45
C TYR A 49 -6.13 -3.07 -5.65
N GLU A 50 -5.77 -3.27 -6.91
CA GLU A 50 -4.62 -4.07 -7.32
C GLU A 50 -3.50 -3.13 -7.78
N GLN A 51 -2.25 -3.48 -7.49
CA GLN A 51 -1.08 -2.73 -7.89
C GLN A 51 -0.03 -3.66 -8.48
N ILE A 52 0.61 -3.23 -9.56
CA ILE A 52 1.84 -3.83 -10.08
C ILE A 52 2.93 -2.77 -9.98
N LYS A 53 4.04 -3.10 -9.31
CA LYS A 53 5.25 -2.27 -9.32
C LYS A 53 6.17 -2.76 -10.42
N TYR A 54 6.39 -1.97 -11.47
CA TYR A 54 7.37 -2.32 -12.51
C TYR A 54 8.78 -1.91 -12.09
N ASN A 55 8.92 -0.71 -11.51
CA ASN A 55 10.12 -0.19 -10.87
C ASN A 55 9.75 0.95 -9.90
N ASP A 56 10.72 1.68 -9.37
CA ASP A 56 10.48 2.76 -8.40
C ASP A 56 9.75 3.98 -8.99
N ASP A 57 9.77 4.15 -10.31
CA ASP A 57 9.17 5.28 -11.02
C ASP A 57 7.97 4.87 -11.90
N HIS A 58 7.53 3.59 -11.87
CA HIS A 58 6.50 3.08 -12.77
C HIS A 58 5.63 2.01 -12.12
N TYR A 59 4.33 2.28 -12.07
CA TYR A 59 3.31 1.47 -11.42
C TYR A 59 2.07 1.35 -12.30
N TYR A 60 1.35 0.24 -12.16
CA TYR A 60 0.00 0.08 -12.65
C TYR A 60 -0.96 -0.08 -11.48
N LEU A 61 -2.11 0.61 -11.52
CA LEU A 61 -3.16 0.51 -10.51
C LEU A 61 -4.48 0.12 -11.16
N GLN A 62 -5.19 -0.80 -10.52
CA GLN A 62 -6.56 -1.16 -10.83
C GLN A 62 -7.42 -1.01 -9.59
N ILE A 63 -8.14 0.11 -9.50
CA ILE A 63 -9.03 0.45 -8.39
C ILE A 63 -10.41 -0.17 -8.68
N LYS A 64 -10.88 -1.02 -7.77
CA LYS A 64 -12.12 -1.78 -7.95
C LYS A 64 -13.31 -0.84 -7.94
N SER A 65 -14.20 -0.96 -8.92
CA SER A 65 -15.41 -0.15 -8.98
C SER A 65 -16.35 -0.46 -7.81
N ASP A 66 -17.11 0.55 -7.38
CA ASP A 66 -18.08 0.42 -6.29
C ASP A 66 -19.28 1.39 -6.49
N SER A 67 -19.91 1.82 -5.40
CA SER A 67 -21.01 2.78 -5.37
C SER A 67 -20.64 4.15 -5.95
N TYR A 68 -21.65 4.97 -6.27
CA TYR A 68 -21.41 6.33 -6.77
C TYR A 68 -20.66 7.20 -5.75
N GLU A 69 -21.03 7.07 -4.48
CA GLU A 69 -20.39 7.81 -3.39
C GLU A 69 -18.93 7.40 -3.23
N HIS A 70 -18.65 6.09 -3.37
CA HIS A 70 -17.28 5.57 -3.34
C HIS A 70 -16.46 5.93 -4.59
N PHE A 71 -17.07 6.20 -5.76
CA PHE A 71 -16.31 6.65 -6.94
C PHE A 71 -15.55 7.96 -6.70
N LEU A 72 -16.15 8.91 -5.97
CA LEU A 72 -15.47 10.15 -5.59
C LEU A 72 -14.26 9.85 -4.70
N GLN A 73 -14.43 8.95 -3.73
CA GLN A 73 -13.34 8.51 -2.85
C GLN A 73 -12.24 7.80 -3.65
N GLN A 74 -12.58 6.96 -4.62
CA GLN A 74 -11.64 6.27 -5.51
C GLN A 74 -10.82 7.24 -6.36
N SER A 75 -11.45 8.32 -6.86
CA SER A 75 -10.78 9.35 -7.65
C SER A 75 -9.77 10.13 -6.81
N VAL A 76 -10.15 10.52 -5.58
CA VAL A 76 -9.24 11.21 -4.65
C VAL A 76 -8.13 10.27 -4.15
N PHE A 77 -8.47 9.01 -3.87
CA PHE A 77 -7.52 7.95 -3.53
C PHE A 77 -6.44 7.83 -4.61
N LEU A 78 -6.84 7.76 -5.89
CA LEU A 78 -5.90 7.67 -7.01
C LEU A 78 -4.86 8.79 -6.95
N LEU A 79 -5.30 10.05 -6.80
CA LEU A 79 -4.41 11.21 -6.78
C LEU A 79 -3.43 11.15 -5.59
N ARG A 80 -3.94 10.88 -4.39
CA ARG A 80 -3.13 10.83 -3.16
C ARG A 80 -2.16 9.66 -3.17
N HIS A 81 -2.62 8.48 -3.60
CA HIS A 81 -1.80 7.28 -3.67
C HIS A 81 -0.70 7.42 -4.74
N SER A 82 -1.00 8.01 -5.90
CA SER A 82 0.01 8.31 -6.92
C SER A 82 1.10 9.23 -6.39
N GLN A 83 0.73 10.28 -5.63
CA GLN A 83 1.70 11.17 -4.99
C GLN A 83 2.58 10.44 -3.97
N LYS A 84 1.98 9.52 -3.19
CA LYS A 84 2.69 8.69 -2.22
C LYS A 84 3.69 7.76 -2.89
N LEU A 85 3.29 7.10 -3.98
CA LEU A 85 4.15 6.21 -4.76
C LEU A 85 5.39 6.95 -5.30
N CYS A 86 5.22 8.18 -5.76
CA CYS A 86 6.32 8.99 -6.29
C CYS A 86 7.17 9.73 -5.24
N GLY A 87 6.91 9.53 -3.93
CA GLY A 87 7.80 10.01 -2.87
C GLY A 87 8.09 11.53 -2.89
N GLY A 88 7.17 12.36 -3.40
CA GLY A 88 7.35 13.81 -3.53
C GLY A 88 7.71 14.30 -4.93
N VAL A 89 8.05 13.41 -5.86
CA VAL A 89 8.17 13.71 -7.31
C VAL A 89 6.77 13.80 -7.94
N LYS A 90 6.65 14.46 -9.10
CA LYS A 90 5.35 14.66 -9.77
C LYS A 90 4.85 13.35 -10.41
N PRO A 91 3.65 12.87 -10.06
CA PRO A 91 3.05 11.74 -10.74
C PRO A 91 2.45 12.17 -12.08
N GLN A 92 2.78 11.45 -13.14
CA GLN A 92 2.08 11.46 -14.43
C GLN A 92 1.15 10.26 -14.48
N ILE A 93 -0.15 10.51 -14.66
CA ILE A 93 -1.20 9.49 -14.65
C ILE A 93 -1.74 9.31 -16.07
N LEU A 94 -1.66 8.08 -16.59
CA LEU A 94 -2.29 7.67 -17.84
C LEU A 94 -3.52 6.82 -17.53
N LEU A 95 -4.69 7.25 -17.99
CA LEU A 95 -5.96 6.54 -17.78
C LEU A 95 -6.19 5.54 -18.91
N HIS A 96 -6.37 4.25 -18.59
CA HIS A 96 -6.74 3.22 -19.57
C HIS A 96 -8.26 3.01 -19.69
N GLY A 97 -9.02 3.36 -18.64
CA GLY A 97 -10.48 3.24 -18.63
C GLY A 97 -11.04 3.15 -17.22
N GLY A 98 -12.36 2.94 -17.11
CA GLY A 98 -13.04 2.89 -15.81
C GLY A 98 -13.42 4.25 -15.23
N VAL A 99 -13.16 5.33 -15.97
CA VAL A 99 -13.60 6.68 -15.58
C VAL A 99 -15.12 6.75 -15.66
N GLN A 100 -15.77 7.01 -14.53
CA GLN A 100 -17.21 7.25 -14.51
C GLN A 100 -17.52 8.61 -15.13
N LYS A 101 -18.56 8.68 -15.98
CA LYS A 101 -19.05 9.95 -16.55
C LYS A 101 -19.60 10.86 -15.46
N PHE A 102 -19.28 12.15 -15.53
CA PHE A 102 -19.71 13.17 -14.58
C PHE A 102 -21.24 13.30 -14.52
N ASP A 103 -21.91 13.35 -15.67
CA ASP A 103 -23.37 13.55 -15.76
C ASP A 103 -24.20 12.28 -15.48
N ARG A 104 -23.57 11.20 -15.02
CA ARG A 104 -24.27 9.93 -14.81
C ARG A 104 -25.05 10.01 -13.49
N LEU A 105 -26.36 10.22 -13.61
CA LEU A 105 -27.29 10.12 -12.48
C LEU A 105 -27.17 8.74 -11.79
N PRO A 106 -27.24 8.68 -10.45
CA PRO A 106 -27.27 7.42 -9.74
C PRO A 106 -28.57 6.67 -10.08
N THR A 107 -28.46 5.64 -10.94
CA THR A 107 -29.58 4.76 -11.30
C THR A 107 -29.63 3.54 -10.39
N TYR A 108 -30.83 3.05 -10.07
CA TYR A 108 -31.05 1.79 -9.35
C TYR A 108 -31.95 0.83 -10.16
N PRO A 109 -31.53 -0.43 -10.41
CA PRO A 109 -30.23 -1.01 -10.07
C PRO A 109 -29.09 -0.38 -10.89
N ARG A 110 -27.88 -0.38 -10.32
CA ARG A 110 -26.71 0.22 -10.97
C ARG A 110 -26.12 -0.76 -12.00
N PRO A 111 -25.88 -0.34 -13.25
CA PRO A 111 -25.12 -1.15 -14.19
C PRO A 111 -23.72 -1.41 -13.65
N TYR A 112 -23.16 -2.59 -13.92
CA TYR A 112 -21.77 -2.92 -13.60
C TYR A 112 -20.85 -1.83 -14.19
N GLN A 113 -19.95 -1.32 -13.35
CA GLN A 113 -18.95 -0.35 -13.77
C GLN A 113 -17.60 -1.04 -13.91
N PRO A 114 -16.82 -0.75 -14.96
CA PRO A 114 -15.47 -1.26 -15.06
C PRO A 114 -14.58 -0.59 -14.01
N ASP A 115 -13.60 -1.34 -13.50
CA ASP A 115 -12.57 -0.84 -12.61
C ASP A 115 -11.78 0.33 -13.24
N LEU A 116 -11.37 1.29 -12.40
CA LEU A 116 -10.51 2.38 -12.82
C LEU A 116 -9.07 1.85 -12.98
N ARG A 117 -8.60 1.82 -14.23
CA ARG A 117 -7.31 1.25 -14.62
C ARG A 117 -6.37 2.35 -15.10
N VAL A 118 -5.20 2.44 -14.50
CA VAL A 118 -4.28 3.55 -14.71
C VAL A 118 -2.83 3.10 -14.63
N GLU A 119 -1.97 3.83 -15.34
CA GLU A 119 -0.52 3.75 -15.23
C GLU A 119 -0.01 5.03 -14.56
N VAL A 120 0.88 4.89 -13.58
CA VAL A 120 1.48 6.00 -12.84
C VAL A 120 2.99 5.99 -13.10
N LYS A 121 3.50 7.10 -13.62
CA LYS A 121 4.94 7.34 -13.80
C LYS A 121 5.41 8.51 -12.98
N CYS A 122 6.57 8.38 -12.33
CA CYS A 122 7.15 9.46 -11.54
C CYS A 122 8.13 10.25 -12.41
N VAL A 123 7.78 11.50 -12.73
CA VAL A 123 8.58 12.35 -13.63
C VAL A 123 9.32 13.41 -12.86
N LYS A 124 10.65 13.43 -13.01
CA LYS A 124 11.49 14.51 -12.49
C LYS A 124 11.32 15.71 -13.42
N GLU A 125 11.12 16.91 -12.87
CA GLU A 125 11.15 18.12 -13.69
C GLU A 125 12.57 18.31 -14.22
N GLU A 126 12.72 18.36 -15.54
CA GLU A 126 13.94 18.90 -16.13
C GLU A 126 13.98 20.40 -15.80
N LYS A 127 15.13 20.81 -15.26
CA LYS A 127 15.36 22.16 -14.74
C LYS A 127 15.83 23.10 -15.84
#